data_AF-A0A7C3T1D6-F1
#
_entry.id   AF-A0A7C3T1D6-F1
#
_cell.length_a   1.000
_cell.length_b   1.000
_cell.length_c   1.000
_cell.angle_alpha   90.00
_cell.angle_beta   90.00
_cell.angle_gamma   90.00
#
_symmetry.space_group_name_H-M   'P 1'
#
loop_
_entity.id
_entity.type
_entity.pdbx_description
1 polymer ?
#
loop_
_entity_poly.entity_id
_entity_poly.type
_entity_poly.pdbx_seq_one_letter_code
_entity_poly.pdbx_strand_id
1 'polypeptide(L)'
;MAADSAESRDIRSLVASRSEELARRIIRRQVELQPDLEIRYGQVGMETCLQDIRYHLAYLAEALSLRSPSLFEEYVKWVKKLLSSLGLPDEDMRTNLRCMREILTSELPEPAASEACRYLEKMEHEYPFFPAEEERDFLEESPLGELARAYLESLLGGRRHEASRMILEAVEGGVPVKDIYLHVFQPSQWELGRLWQSNRISVAQEHYCTAATQVIMSQLYPYIFREERKGGILIAACVPGELHELGLRMVADLLEMEGWDTYYLGANVPRQSVVRDLSERRPHILALSATITYHVGEVAEFIKALRETEAGREVKVMVGGYPFNVDRDLWEKVGSDGWAPDAEKAVQVARELCGI
;
A
#
# COMPACT_ATOMS: atom_id res chain seq x y z
N MET A 1 -21.15 1.63 -17.25
CA MET A 1 -20.15 2.32 -16.39
C MET A 1 -20.77 3.16 -15.29
N ALA A 2 -21.72 4.08 -15.54
CA ALA A 2 -22.26 4.94 -14.46
C ALA A 2 -23.03 4.19 -13.35
N ALA A 3 -23.91 3.23 -13.69
CA ALA A 3 -24.66 2.43 -12.71
C ALA A 3 -23.76 1.54 -11.84
N ASP A 4 -22.72 0.98 -12.45
CA ASP A 4 -21.72 0.10 -11.82
C ASP A 4 -20.94 0.80 -10.70
N SER A 5 -20.61 2.08 -10.90
CA SER A 5 -19.87 2.88 -9.92
C SER A 5 -20.70 3.26 -8.69
N ALA A 6 -22.03 3.35 -8.82
CA ALA A 6 -22.91 3.72 -7.72
C ALA A 6 -23.14 2.51 -6.79
N GLU A 7 -23.39 1.34 -7.37
CA GLU A 7 -23.56 0.07 -6.65
C GLU A 7 -22.27 -0.36 -5.94
N SER A 8 -21.11 -0.20 -6.60
CA SER A 8 -19.80 -0.44 -6.01
C SER A 8 -19.49 0.48 -4.82
N ARG A 9 -19.88 1.77 -4.91
CA ARG A 9 -19.72 2.76 -3.83
C ARG A 9 -20.63 2.47 -2.64
N ASP A 10 -21.80 1.92 -2.92
CA ASP A 10 -22.78 1.55 -1.90
C ASP A 10 -22.22 0.45 -0.99
N ILE A 11 -21.57 -0.59 -1.54
CA ILE A 11 -21.00 -1.70 -0.74
C ILE A 11 -19.92 -1.21 0.24
N ARG A 12 -18.94 -0.44 -0.24
CA ARG A 12 -17.86 0.11 0.62
C ARG A 12 -18.43 0.97 1.73
N SER A 13 -19.36 1.86 1.40
CA SER A 13 -20.03 2.74 2.37
C SER A 13 -20.89 1.95 3.38
N LEU A 14 -21.61 0.94 2.91
CA LEU A 14 -22.46 0.06 3.71
C LEU A 14 -21.61 -0.71 4.74
N VAL A 15 -20.55 -1.39 4.29
CA VAL A 15 -19.66 -2.14 5.19
C VAL A 15 -18.93 -1.20 6.15
N ALA A 16 -18.47 -0.04 5.69
CA ALA A 16 -17.80 0.93 6.56
C ALA A 16 -18.73 1.47 7.66
N SER A 17 -19.97 1.86 7.31
CA SER A 17 -20.94 2.40 8.27
C SER A 17 -21.43 1.37 9.29
N ARG A 18 -21.38 0.07 8.96
CA ARG A 18 -21.79 -1.04 9.82
C ARG A 18 -20.62 -1.88 10.35
N SER A 19 -19.37 -1.42 10.16
CA SER A 19 -18.15 -2.20 10.45
C SER A 19 -18.11 -2.73 11.89
N GLU A 20 -18.43 -1.88 12.87
CA GLU A 20 -18.45 -2.24 14.28
C GLU A 20 -19.54 -3.27 14.61
N GLU A 21 -20.74 -3.10 14.05
CA GLU A 21 -21.88 -4.00 14.24
C GLU A 21 -21.56 -5.39 13.67
N LEU A 22 -21.10 -5.44 12.41
CA LEU A 22 -20.75 -6.67 11.71
C LEU A 22 -19.62 -7.40 12.43
N ALA A 23 -18.56 -6.69 12.82
CA ALA A 23 -17.42 -7.29 13.51
C ALA A 23 -17.83 -7.93 14.85
N ARG A 24 -18.69 -7.27 15.62
CA ARG A 24 -19.23 -7.82 16.89
C ARG A 24 -20.06 -9.07 16.68
N ARG A 25 -20.81 -9.16 15.58
CA ARG A 25 -21.60 -10.35 15.24
C ARG A 25 -20.70 -11.50 14.80
N ILE A 26 -19.69 -11.22 13.99
CA ILE A 26 -18.71 -12.21 13.54
C ILE A 26 -17.94 -12.80 14.72
N ILE A 27 -17.40 -11.95 15.61
CA ILE A 27 -16.64 -12.46 16.77
C ILE A 27 -17.53 -13.25 17.73
N ARG A 28 -18.78 -12.82 17.96
CA ARG A 28 -19.74 -13.59 18.77
C ARG A 28 -19.98 -14.96 18.16
N ARG A 29 -20.19 -15.02 16.86
CA ARG A 29 -20.39 -16.27 16.14
C ARG A 29 -19.16 -17.18 16.22
N GLN A 30 -17.96 -16.61 16.17
CA GLN A 30 -16.72 -17.37 16.34
C GLN A 30 -16.59 -17.95 17.74
N VAL A 31 -16.92 -17.19 18.80
CA VAL A 31 -16.93 -17.70 20.19
C VAL A 31 -17.95 -18.83 20.37
N GLU A 32 -19.10 -18.79 19.70
CA GLU A 32 -20.06 -19.90 19.72
C GLU A 32 -19.47 -21.19 19.11
N LEU A 33 -18.66 -21.07 18.06
CA LEU A 33 -18.01 -22.20 17.39
C LEU A 33 -16.73 -22.66 18.10
N GLN A 34 -16.07 -21.76 18.83
CA GLN A 34 -14.83 -21.98 19.57
C GLN A 34 -14.98 -21.46 21.01
N PRO A 35 -15.67 -22.20 21.91
CA PRO A 35 -15.99 -21.70 23.26
C PRO A 35 -14.77 -21.40 24.15
N ASP A 36 -13.60 -21.92 23.81
CA ASP A 36 -12.33 -21.69 24.50
C ASP A 36 -11.58 -20.45 23.99
N LEU A 37 -12.05 -19.77 22.94
CA LEU A 37 -11.39 -18.63 22.30
C LEU A 37 -11.11 -17.48 23.28
N GLU A 38 -12.10 -17.13 24.10
CA GLU A 38 -11.97 -16.08 25.13
C GLU A 38 -10.94 -16.44 26.21
N ILE A 39 -10.79 -17.74 26.51
CA ILE A 39 -9.81 -18.24 27.46
C ILE A 39 -8.40 -18.18 26.84
N ARG A 40 -8.27 -18.58 25.57
CA ARG A 40 -6.98 -18.58 24.84
C ARG A 40 -6.42 -17.18 24.64
N TYR A 41 -7.27 -16.21 24.32
CA TYR A 41 -6.82 -14.85 23.96
C TYR A 41 -6.99 -13.80 25.05
N GLY A 42 -7.85 -14.05 26.04
CA GLY A 42 -8.15 -13.08 27.09
C GLY A 42 -8.76 -11.78 26.54
N GLN A 43 -9.00 -10.81 27.40
CA GLN A 43 -9.71 -9.59 27.02
C GLN A 43 -8.99 -8.79 25.91
N VAL A 44 -7.69 -8.57 26.06
CA VAL A 44 -6.89 -7.77 25.11
C VAL A 44 -6.80 -8.47 23.75
N GLY A 45 -6.61 -9.78 23.73
CA GLY A 45 -6.59 -10.55 22.48
C GLY A 45 -7.94 -10.52 21.78
N MET A 46 -9.05 -10.59 22.52
CA MET A 46 -10.40 -10.46 21.94
C MET A 46 -10.67 -9.06 21.36
N GLU A 47 -10.17 -8.00 21.99
CA GLU A 47 -10.22 -6.63 21.43
C GLU A 47 -9.39 -6.53 20.13
N THR A 48 -8.23 -7.19 20.09
CA THR A 48 -7.40 -7.29 18.88
C THR A 48 -8.13 -8.04 17.77
N CYS A 49 -8.73 -9.21 18.05
CA CYS A 49 -9.51 -9.97 17.07
C CYS A 49 -10.68 -9.15 16.50
N LEU A 50 -11.37 -8.36 17.34
CA LEU A 50 -12.43 -7.48 16.88
C LEU A 50 -11.90 -6.42 15.89
N GLN A 51 -10.73 -5.85 16.18
CA GLN A 51 -10.07 -4.90 15.29
C GLN A 51 -9.62 -5.55 13.97
N ASP A 52 -9.08 -6.78 14.02
CA ASP A 52 -8.67 -7.54 12.83
C ASP A 52 -9.86 -7.86 11.93
N ILE A 53 -11.01 -8.25 12.49
CA ILE A 53 -12.24 -8.47 11.73
C ILE A 53 -12.66 -7.19 11.00
N ARG A 54 -12.52 -6.02 11.63
CA ARG A 54 -12.84 -4.74 10.97
C ARG A 54 -11.91 -4.48 9.78
N TYR A 55 -10.64 -4.84 9.88
CA TYR A 55 -9.72 -4.81 8.74
C TYR A 55 -10.14 -5.82 7.67
N HIS A 56 -10.43 -7.07 8.02
CA HIS A 56 -10.88 -8.08 7.05
C HIS A 56 -12.10 -7.60 6.26
N LEU A 57 -13.08 -7.00 6.95
CA LEU A 57 -14.26 -6.40 6.34
C LEU A 57 -13.90 -5.24 5.39
N ALA A 58 -12.99 -4.35 5.77
CA ALA A 58 -12.57 -3.23 4.92
C ALA A 58 -11.87 -3.71 3.64
N TYR A 59 -10.95 -4.67 3.75
CA TYR A 59 -10.26 -5.27 2.60
C TYR A 59 -11.23 -6.01 1.67
N LEU A 60 -12.16 -6.79 2.25
CA LEU A 60 -13.18 -7.49 1.46
C LEU A 60 -14.11 -6.52 0.75
N ALA A 61 -14.62 -5.51 1.45
CA ALA A 61 -15.52 -4.52 0.86
C ALA A 61 -14.88 -3.81 -0.32
N GLU A 62 -13.60 -3.43 -0.20
CA GLU A 62 -12.87 -2.81 -1.29
C GLU A 62 -12.70 -3.75 -2.49
N ALA A 63 -12.32 -5.00 -2.24
CA ALA A 63 -12.17 -6.01 -3.29
C ALA A 63 -13.49 -6.29 -4.04
N LEU A 64 -14.62 -6.30 -3.33
CA LEU A 64 -15.95 -6.42 -3.92
C LEU A 64 -16.29 -5.19 -4.77
N SER A 65 -16.12 -3.98 -4.22
CA SER A 65 -16.36 -2.72 -4.94
C SER A 65 -15.54 -2.60 -6.23
N LEU A 66 -14.31 -3.12 -6.24
CA LEU A 66 -13.43 -3.08 -7.42
C LEU A 66 -13.54 -4.34 -8.29
N ARG A 67 -14.41 -5.30 -7.91
CA ARG A 67 -14.55 -6.63 -8.53
C ARG A 67 -13.19 -7.27 -8.80
N SER A 68 -12.36 -7.25 -7.76
CA SER A 68 -10.97 -7.68 -7.82
C SER A 68 -10.70 -8.73 -6.72
N PRO A 69 -10.95 -10.02 -6.99
CA PRO A 69 -10.75 -11.07 -6.00
C PRO A 69 -9.29 -11.26 -5.60
N SER A 70 -8.35 -10.92 -6.49
CA SER A 70 -6.91 -10.97 -6.20
C SER A 70 -6.51 -10.06 -5.06
N LEU A 71 -7.16 -8.89 -4.90
CA LEU A 71 -6.88 -7.97 -3.79
C LEU A 71 -7.19 -8.58 -2.42
N PHE A 72 -8.31 -9.29 -2.30
CA PHE A 72 -8.66 -9.96 -1.04
C PHE A 72 -7.81 -11.21 -0.82
N GLU A 73 -7.49 -11.96 -1.88
CA GLU A 73 -6.62 -13.13 -1.80
C GLU A 73 -5.21 -12.77 -1.30
N GLU A 74 -4.59 -11.74 -1.88
CA GLU A 74 -3.26 -11.28 -1.43
C GLU A 74 -3.28 -10.75 0.01
N TYR A 75 -4.38 -10.11 0.41
CA TYR A 75 -4.57 -9.74 1.81
C TYR A 75 -4.63 -10.95 2.75
N VAL A 76 -5.40 -11.98 2.38
CA VAL A 76 -5.51 -13.20 3.20
C VAL A 76 -4.18 -13.96 3.28
N LYS A 77 -3.39 -14.00 2.19
CA LYS A 77 -2.01 -14.52 2.21
C LYS A 77 -1.10 -13.71 3.14
N TRP A 78 -1.25 -12.39 3.16
CA TRP A 78 -0.52 -11.53 4.09
C TRP A 78 -0.90 -11.82 5.55
N VAL A 79 -2.20 -11.98 5.83
CA VAL A 79 -2.71 -12.37 7.16
C VAL A 79 -2.19 -13.74 7.58
N LYS A 80 -2.15 -14.73 6.67
CA LYS A 80 -1.59 -16.07 6.92
C LYS A 80 -0.17 -15.98 7.48
N LYS A 81 0.71 -15.22 6.84
CA LYS A 81 2.10 -15.04 7.28
C LYS A 81 2.19 -14.35 8.65
N LEU A 82 1.37 -13.33 8.88
CA LEU A 82 1.32 -12.61 10.17
C LEU A 82 0.86 -13.54 11.30
N LEU A 83 -0.28 -14.21 11.13
CA LEU A 83 -0.83 -15.07 12.19
C LEU A 83 0.08 -16.27 12.48
N SER A 84 0.71 -16.83 11.44
CA SER A 84 1.71 -17.90 11.58
C SER A 84 2.94 -17.43 12.36
N SER A 85 3.44 -16.21 12.13
CA SER A 85 4.59 -15.65 12.87
C SER A 85 4.29 -15.40 14.35
N LEU A 86 3.01 -15.21 14.69
CA LEU A 86 2.50 -15.10 16.06
C LEU A 86 2.18 -16.47 16.70
N GLY A 87 2.34 -17.58 15.96
CA GLY A 87 2.04 -18.92 16.43
C GLY A 87 0.54 -19.21 16.56
N LEU A 88 -0.31 -18.46 15.85
CA LEU A 88 -1.75 -18.61 15.88
C LEU A 88 -2.21 -19.72 14.93
N PRO A 89 -3.17 -20.57 15.33
CA PRO A 89 -3.56 -21.73 14.54
C PRO A 89 -4.42 -21.34 13.34
N ASP A 90 -4.19 -22.00 12.21
CA ASP A 90 -4.95 -21.76 10.98
C ASP A 90 -6.46 -21.88 11.16
N GLU A 91 -6.89 -22.80 12.02
CA GLU A 91 -8.31 -23.09 12.22
C GLU A 91 -9.07 -21.88 12.78
N ASP A 92 -8.40 -20.99 13.52
CA ASP A 92 -9.04 -19.76 14.02
C ASP A 92 -9.36 -18.81 12.87
N MET A 93 -8.44 -18.62 11.93
CA MET A 93 -8.67 -17.75 10.78
C MET A 93 -9.68 -18.38 9.80
N ARG A 94 -9.64 -19.71 9.60
CA ARG A 94 -10.65 -20.40 8.80
C ARG A 94 -12.04 -20.26 9.39
N THR A 95 -12.17 -20.43 10.71
CA THR A 95 -13.44 -20.24 11.41
C THR A 95 -13.90 -18.79 11.29
N ASN A 96 -12.98 -17.82 11.40
CA ASN A 96 -13.30 -16.41 11.19
C ASN A 96 -13.84 -16.14 9.78
N LEU A 97 -13.19 -16.64 8.73
CA LEU A 97 -13.65 -16.53 7.33
C LEU A 97 -15.04 -17.17 7.14
N ARG A 98 -15.29 -18.32 7.77
CA ARG A 98 -16.62 -18.97 7.78
C ARG A 98 -17.67 -18.08 8.45
N CYS A 99 -17.37 -17.51 9.62
CA CYS A 99 -18.27 -16.60 10.32
C CYS A 99 -18.55 -15.34 9.51
N MET A 100 -17.54 -14.76 8.86
CA MET A 100 -17.71 -13.65 7.92
C MET A 100 -18.67 -14.04 6.80
N ARG A 101 -18.51 -15.22 6.21
CA ARG A 101 -19.38 -15.71 5.12
C ARG A 101 -20.83 -15.86 5.58
N GLU A 102 -21.06 -16.51 6.71
CA GLU A 102 -22.40 -16.70 7.29
C GLU A 102 -23.11 -15.36 7.53
N ILE A 103 -22.42 -14.42 8.18
CA ILE A 103 -23.01 -13.12 8.52
C ILE A 103 -23.24 -12.27 7.27
N LEU A 104 -22.23 -12.11 6.41
CA LEU A 104 -22.33 -11.20 5.25
C LEU A 104 -23.33 -11.68 4.20
N THR A 105 -23.54 -13.00 4.05
CA THR A 105 -24.57 -13.54 3.15
C THR A 105 -25.97 -13.07 3.54
N SER A 106 -26.23 -12.86 4.84
CA SER A 106 -27.53 -12.38 5.33
C SER A 106 -27.66 -10.85 5.41
N GLU A 107 -26.54 -10.13 5.38
CA GLU A 107 -26.48 -8.71 5.71
C GLU A 107 -26.21 -7.79 4.53
N LEU A 108 -25.58 -8.32 3.47
CA LEU A 108 -25.35 -7.58 2.24
C LEU A 108 -26.52 -7.76 1.26
N PRO A 109 -26.83 -6.76 0.44
CA PRO A 109 -27.79 -6.91 -0.65
C PRO A 109 -27.22 -7.80 -1.77
N GLU A 110 -28.09 -8.41 -2.58
CA GLU A 110 -27.67 -9.01 -3.85
C GLU A 110 -27.34 -7.92 -4.89
N PRO A 111 -26.34 -8.12 -5.77
CA PRO A 111 -25.51 -9.33 -5.93
C PRO A 111 -24.30 -9.43 -4.98
N ALA A 112 -24.07 -8.42 -4.13
CA ALA A 112 -22.88 -8.32 -3.28
C ALA A 112 -22.77 -9.48 -2.27
N ALA A 113 -23.88 -9.96 -1.72
CA ALA A 113 -23.92 -11.12 -0.82
C ALA A 113 -23.36 -12.38 -1.49
N SER A 114 -23.84 -12.70 -2.71
CA SER A 114 -23.36 -13.83 -3.48
C SER A 114 -21.87 -13.73 -3.82
N GLU A 115 -21.39 -12.54 -4.17
CA GLU A 115 -19.96 -12.33 -4.45
C GLU A 115 -19.09 -12.46 -3.19
N ALA A 116 -19.50 -11.85 -2.07
CA ALA A 116 -18.80 -11.96 -0.79
C ALA A 116 -18.70 -13.43 -0.34
N CYS A 117 -19.80 -14.19 -0.48
CA CYS A 117 -19.83 -15.61 -0.18
C CYS A 117 -18.80 -16.38 -1.01
N ARG A 118 -18.73 -16.13 -2.32
CA ARG A 118 -17.76 -16.77 -3.23
C ARG A 118 -16.30 -16.45 -2.85
N TYR A 119 -15.99 -15.20 -2.50
CA TYR A 119 -14.63 -14.80 -2.14
C TYR A 119 -14.21 -15.49 -0.84
N LEU A 120 -15.08 -15.44 0.17
CA LEU A 120 -14.81 -16.00 1.50
C LEU A 120 -14.74 -17.52 1.49
N GLU A 121 -15.60 -18.20 0.74
CA GLU A 121 -15.56 -19.66 0.61
C GLU A 121 -14.26 -20.14 -0.04
N LYS A 122 -13.80 -19.45 -1.10
CA LYS A 122 -12.50 -19.74 -1.71
C LYS A 122 -11.37 -19.59 -0.68
N MET A 123 -11.34 -18.47 0.05
CA MET A 123 -10.31 -18.21 1.04
C MET A 123 -10.35 -19.20 2.21
N GLU A 124 -11.53 -19.56 2.72
CA GLU A 124 -11.69 -20.57 3.79
C GLU A 124 -11.06 -21.93 3.39
N HIS A 125 -11.24 -22.32 2.13
CA HIS A 125 -10.71 -23.57 1.59
C HIS A 125 -9.20 -23.53 1.35
N GLU A 126 -8.69 -22.46 0.76
CA GLU A 126 -7.28 -22.33 0.34
C GLU A 126 -6.34 -21.94 1.49
N TYR A 127 -6.85 -21.27 2.54
CA TYR A 127 -6.03 -20.71 3.63
C TYR A 127 -4.99 -21.67 4.25
N PRO A 128 -5.29 -22.95 4.55
CA PRO A 128 -4.31 -23.88 5.11
C PRO A 128 -3.10 -24.11 4.21
N PHE A 129 -3.27 -23.95 2.90
CA PHE A 129 -2.26 -24.26 1.88
C PHE A 129 -1.41 -23.04 1.51
N PHE A 130 -1.77 -21.85 1.97
CA PHE A 130 -0.94 -20.66 1.78
C PHE A 130 0.37 -20.78 2.58
N PRO A 131 1.48 -20.25 2.05
CA PRO A 131 2.76 -20.31 2.74
C PRO A 131 2.71 -19.52 4.05
N ALA A 132 3.26 -20.11 5.11
CA ALA A 132 3.29 -19.52 6.44
C ALA A 132 4.43 -18.49 6.63
N GLU A 133 5.44 -18.51 5.76
CA GLU A 133 6.60 -17.62 5.82
C GLU A 133 6.87 -17.01 4.44
N GLU A 134 7.57 -15.87 4.44
CA GLU A 134 8.15 -15.30 3.22
C GLU A 134 9.56 -15.87 3.04
N GLU A 135 9.73 -16.69 2.00
CA GLU A 135 11.00 -17.36 1.70
C GLU A 135 12.04 -16.40 1.10
N ARG A 136 11.60 -15.25 0.57
CA ARG A 136 12.47 -14.32 -0.17
C ARG A 136 13.16 -13.33 0.76
N ASP A 137 14.50 -13.32 0.75
CA ASP A 137 15.32 -12.20 1.23
C ASP A 137 15.37 -11.14 0.12
N PHE A 138 14.83 -9.95 0.38
CA PHE A 138 14.76 -8.88 -0.63
C PHE A 138 16.12 -8.21 -0.90
N LEU A 139 17.14 -8.50 -0.10
CA LEU A 139 18.47 -7.92 -0.21
C LEU A 139 19.40 -8.76 -1.09
N GLU A 140 19.29 -10.09 -1.05
CA GLU A 140 20.21 -11.01 -1.76
C GLU A 140 20.17 -10.85 -3.28
N GLU A 141 19.01 -10.58 -3.84
CA GLU A 141 18.84 -10.43 -5.29
C GLU A 141 19.21 -9.03 -5.80
N SER A 142 19.52 -8.10 -4.89
CA SER A 142 19.84 -6.72 -5.28
C SER A 142 21.28 -6.61 -5.81
N PRO A 143 21.51 -5.88 -6.92
CA PRO A 143 22.86 -5.57 -7.41
C PRO A 143 23.78 -4.92 -6.36
N LEU A 144 23.21 -4.20 -5.39
CA LEU A 144 23.91 -3.59 -4.26
C LEU A 144 23.59 -4.29 -2.93
N GLY A 145 23.27 -5.58 -2.96
CA GLY A 145 22.77 -6.35 -1.81
C GLY A 145 23.67 -6.32 -0.57
N GLU A 146 24.99 -6.36 -0.74
CA GLU A 146 25.93 -6.23 0.39
C GLU A 146 25.82 -4.87 1.09
N LEU A 147 25.74 -3.78 0.31
CA LEU A 147 25.54 -2.44 0.83
C LEU A 147 24.15 -2.29 1.47
N ALA A 148 23.11 -2.84 0.85
CA ALA A 148 21.74 -2.84 1.38
C ALA A 148 21.64 -3.55 2.73
N ARG A 149 22.31 -4.70 2.86
CA ARG A 149 22.37 -5.44 4.13
C ARG A 149 23.11 -4.66 5.21
N ALA A 150 24.31 -4.17 4.93
CA ALA A 150 25.09 -3.38 5.89
C ALA A 150 24.35 -2.09 6.32
N TYR A 151 23.66 -1.46 5.36
CA TYR A 151 22.81 -0.29 5.60
C TYR A 151 21.65 -0.61 6.56
N LEU A 152 20.85 -1.64 6.26
CA LEU A 152 19.71 -2.03 7.07
C LEU A 152 20.13 -2.49 8.47
N GLU A 153 21.19 -3.30 8.59
CA GLU A 153 21.75 -3.74 9.87
C GLU A 153 22.23 -2.55 10.72
N SER A 154 22.81 -1.53 10.10
CA SER A 154 23.22 -0.30 10.79
C SER A 154 22.02 0.47 11.33
N LEU A 155 20.93 0.57 10.56
CA LEU A 155 19.69 1.21 11.01
C LEU A 155 19.02 0.42 12.14
N LEU A 156 18.88 -0.90 11.99
CA LEU A 156 18.31 -1.77 13.05
C LEU A 156 19.13 -1.72 14.34
N GLY A 157 20.45 -1.52 14.22
CA GLY A 157 21.36 -1.31 15.34
C GLY A 157 21.38 0.13 15.91
N GLY A 158 20.53 1.03 15.44
CA GLY A 158 20.44 2.43 15.89
C GLY A 158 21.59 3.33 15.42
N ARG A 159 22.43 2.86 14.48
CA ARG A 159 23.64 3.54 14.00
C ARG A 159 23.36 4.36 12.73
N ARG A 160 22.39 5.26 12.79
CA ARG A 160 21.98 6.11 11.63
C ARG A 160 23.13 6.89 10.97
N HIS A 161 24.13 7.33 11.76
CA HIS A 161 25.28 8.06 11.23
C HIS A 161 26.20 7.16 10.40
N GLU A 162 26.32 5.90 10.78
CA GLU A 162 27.06 4.90 10.02
C GLU A 162 26.33 4.58 8.71
N ALA A 163 25.02 4.32 8.78
CA ALA A 163 24.19 4.07 7.60
C ALA A 163 24.25 5.25 6.60
N SER A 164 24.09 6.48 7.09
CA SER A 164 24.22 7.71 6.28
C SER A 164 25.59 7.81 5.59
N ARG A 165 26.67 7.57 6.34
CA ARG A 165 28.04 7.61 5.82
C ARG A 165 28.27 6.56 4.74
N MET A 166 27.79 5.32 4.91
CA MET A 166 27.91 4.26 3.90
C MET A 166 27.30 4.69 2.55
N ILE A 167 26.13 5.33 2.58
CA ILE A 167 25.47 5.82 1.37
C ILE A 167 26.26 6.96 0.71
N LEU A 168 26.70 7.93 1.50
CA LEU A 168 27.47 9.06 0.97
C LEU A 168 28.80 8.60 0.38
N GLU A 169 29.54 7.72 1.07
CA GLU A 169 30.79 7.12 0.58
C GLU A 169 30.56 6.35 -0.74
N ALA A 170 29.43 5.63 -0.88
CA ALA A 170 29.09 4.93 -2.12
C ALA A 170 28.84 5.91 -3.28
N VAL A 171 28.08 6.98 -3.04
CA VAL A 171 27.79 8.01 -4.06
C VAL A 171 29.06 8.77 -4.45
N GLU A 172 29.90 9.15 -3.47
CA GLU A 172 31.20 9.79 -3.71
C GLU A 172 32.17 8.86 -4.45
N GLY A 173 32.07 7.54 -4.22
CA GLY A 173 32.77 6.50 -4.94
C GLY A 173 32.26 6.23 -6.37
N GLY A 174 31.22 6.94 -6.81
CA GLY A 174 30.71 6.89 -8.18
C GLY A 174 29.46 6.02 -8.39
N VAL A 175 28.87 5.46 -7.33
CA VAL A 175 27.58 4.76 -7.46
C VAL A 175 26.48 5.79 -7.80
N PRO A 176 25.71 5.60 -8.88
CA PRO A 176 24.61 6.50 -9.21
C PRO A 176 23.58 6.60 -8.09
N VAL A 177 23.08 7.80 -7.81
CA VAL A 177 22.04 8.01 -6.79
C VAL A 177 20.79 7.19 -7.09
N LYS A 178 20.41 7.08 -8.37
CA LYS A 178 19.32 6.21 -8.82
C LYS A 178 19.52 4.76 -8.34
N ASP A 179 20.72 4.23 -8.42
CA ASP A 179 21.03 2.85 -8.01
C ASP A 179 20.97 2.70 -6.49
N ILE A 180 21.36 3.72 -5.72
CA ILE A 180 21.13 3.74 -4.26
C ILE A 180 19.63 3.61 -3.94
N TYR A 181 18.77 4.34 -4.66
CA TYR A 181 17.32 4.28 -4.45
C TYR A 181 16.78 2.88 -4.77
N LEU A 182 17.08 2.36 -5.96
CA LEU A 182 16.51 1.11 -6.48
C LEU A 182 17.12 -0.15 -5.85
N HIS A 183 18.39 -0.11 -5.46
CA HIS A 183 19.15 -1.31 -5.06
C HIS A 183 19.62 -1.28 -3.60
N VAL A 184 19.40 -0.18 -2.88
CA VAL A 184 19.64 -0.11 -1.42
C VAL A 184 18.36 0.22 -0.69
N PHE A 185 17.77 1.41 -0.93
CA PHE A 185 16.62 1.86 -0.15
C PHE A 185 15.38 1.00 -0.36
N GLN A 186 14.96 0.78 -1.61
CA GLN A 186 13.78 -0.06 -1.90
C GLN A 186 13.89 -1.48 -1.34
N PRO A 187 14.94 -2.27 -1.63
CA PRO A 187 15.04 -3.61 -1.06
C PRO A 187 15.18 -3.61 0.46
N SER A 188 15.85 -2.62 1.07
CA SER A 188 15.90 -2.47 2.53
C SER A 188 14.52 -2.25 3.15
N GLN A 189 13.64 -1.51 2.46
CA GLN A 189 12.30 -1.21 2.94
C GLN A 189 11.35 -2.40 2.79
N TRP A 190 11.49 -3.17 1.71
CA TRP A 190 10.79 -4.44 1.57
C TRP A 190 11.22 -5.45 2.63
N GLU A 191 12.53 -5.57 2.87
CA GLU A 191 13.06 -6.45 3.90
C GLU A 191 12.63 -6.01 5.31
N LEU A 192 12.65 -4.70 5.59
CA LEU A 192 12.13 -4.14 6.84
C LEU A 192 10.65 -4.52 7.06
N GLY A 193 9.83 -4.41 6.01
CA GLY A 193 8.42 -4.83 6.04
C GLY A 193 8.26 -6.33 6.30
N ARG A 194 9.08 -7.17 5.67
CA ARG A 194 9.10 -8.63 5.89
C ARG A 194 9.47 -8.98 7.33
N LEU A 195 10.50 -8.36 7.87
CA LEU A 195 10.94 -8.55 9.26
C LEU A 195 9.86 -8.11 10.25
N TRP A 196 9.16 -7.01 9.96
CA TRP A 196 8.05 -6.55 10.81
C TRP A 196 6.87 -7.53 10.76
N GLN A 197 6.43 -7.93 9.57
CA GLN A 197 5.32 -8.88 9.38
C GLN A 197 5.60 -10.25 10.03
N SER A 198 6.85 -10.71 9.96
CA SER A 198 7.31 -11.95 10.59
C SER A 198 7.62 -11.81 12.09
N ASN A 199 7.24 -10.68 12.71
CA ASN A 199 7.41 -10.40 14.13
C ASN A 199 8.89 -10.51 14.60
N ARG A 200 9.84 -10.22 13.70
CA ARG A 200 11.29 -10.18 13.99
C ARG A 200 11.74 -8.82 14.49
N ILE A 201 11.02 -7.76 14.12
CA ILE A 201 11.23 -6.40 14.60
C ILE A 201 9.90 -5.78 15.05
N SER A 202 9.98 -4.83 15.98
CA SER A 202 8.82 -4.05 16.41
C SER A 202 8.47 -2.95 15.41
N VAL A 203 7.22 -2.48 15.48
CA VAL A 203 6.76 -1.28 14.72
C VAL A 203 7.62 -0.05 15.03
N ALA A 204 8.14 0.09 16.25
CA ALA A 204 9.03 1.19 16.61
C ALA A 204 10.36 1.15 15.85
N GLN A 205 10.90 -0.05 15.62
CA GLN A 205 12.12 -0.23 14.82
C GLN A 205 11.87 0.03 13.34
N GLU A 206 10.73 -0.43 12.81
CA GLU A 206 10.30 -0.11 11.44
C GLU A 206 10.22 1.41 11.25
N HIS A 207 9.45 2.12 12.09
CA HIS A 207 9.30 3.57 12.02
C HIS A 207 10.65 4.30 12.14
N TYR A 208 11.53 3.85 13.03
CA TYR A 208 12.87 4.43 13.16
C TYR A 208 13.68 4.28 11.86
N CYS A 209 13.70 3.08 11.26
CA CYS A 209 14.47 2.81 10.05
C CYS A 209 13.91 3.58 8.85
N THR A 210 12.59 3.64 8.70
CA THR A 210 11.91 4.42 7.64
C THR A 210 12.18 5.92 7.79
N ALA A 211 12.07 6.47 9.00
CA ALA A 211 12.39 7.88 9.25
C ALA A 211 13.87 8.20 9.02
N ALA A 212 14.79 7.32 9.44
CA ALA A 212 16.21 7.48 9.17
C ALA A 212 16.52 7.44 7.67
N THR A 213 15.86 6.54 6.92
CA THR A 213 15.97 6.45 5.46
C THR A 213 15.53 7.76 4.80
N GLN A 214 14.39 8.32 5.21
CA GLN A 214 13.94 9.62 4.69
C GLN A 214 14.95 10.76 4.92
N VAL A 215 15.59 10.80 6.08
CA VAL A 215 16.64 11.81 6.36
C VAL A 215 17.84 11.61 5.45
N ILE A 216 18.27 10.37 5.23
CA ILE A 216 19.41 10.04 4.39
C ILE A 216 19.10 10.36 2.91
N MET A 217 17.90 10.08 2.43
CA MET A 217 17.44 10.50 1.09
C MET A 217 17.58 12.03 0.90
N SER A 218 17.21 12.83 1.90
CA SER A 218 17.33 14.29 1.83
C SER A 218 18.77 14.77 1.72
N GLN A 219 19.75 14.02 2.26
CA GLN A 219 21.17 14.35 2.15
C GLN A 219 21.69 14.19 0.71
N LEU A 220 20.97 13.46 -0.15
CA LEU A 220 21.35 13.21 -1.54
C LEU A 220 20.89 14.31 -2.50
N TYR A 221 20.11 15.29 -2.02
CA TYR A 221 19.56 16.37 -2.86
C TYR A 221 20.62 17.19 -3.62
N PRO A 222 21.83 17.47 -3.08
CA PRO A 222 22.92 18.09 -3.85
C PRO A 222 23.41 17.28 -5.07
N TYR A 223 23.12 15.97 -5.10
CA TYR A 223 23.42 15.08 -6.22
C TYR A 223 22.24 14.93 -7.18
N ILE A 224 21.01 15.15 -6.69
CA ILE A 224 19.76 15.09 -7.48
C ILE A 224 19.57 16.34 -8.32
N PHE A 225 19.76 17.54 -7.73
CA PHE A 225 19.49 18.82 -8.39
C PHE A 225 20.58 19.27 -9.39
N ARG A 226 21.27 18.33 -10.03
CA ARG A 226 22.39 18.62 -10.95
C ARG A 226 21.95 18.79 -12.39
N GLU A 227 20.86 18.15 -12.78
CA GLU A 227 20.40 18.12 -14.17
C GLU A 227 19.71 19.41 -14.58
N GLU A 228 19.81 19.74 -15.87
CA GLU A 228 19.07 20.85 -16.46
C GLU A 228 17.57 20.56 -16.48
N ARG A 229 16.76 21.58 -16.23
CA ARG A 229 15.30 21.45 -16.22
C ARG A 229 14.76 21.24 -17.63
N LYS A 230 13.95 20.18 -17.80
CA LYS A 230 13.33 19.78 -19.06
C LYS A 230 11.88 20.25 -19.21
N GLY A 231 11.38 21.02 -18.25
CA GLY A 231 10.04 21.62 -18.28
C GLY A 231 8.88 20.69 -17.90
N GLY A 232 9.14 19.43 -17.56
CA GLY A 232 8.14 18.54 -16.98
C GLY A 232 7.81 18.96 -15.55
N ILE A 233 6.53 18.92 -15.18
CA ILE A 233 6.06 19.30 -13.83
C ILE A 233 5.22 18.15 -13.28
N LEU A 234 5.59 17.66 -12.10
CA LEU A 234 4.91 16.59 -11.37
C LEU A 234 4.36 17.12 -10.05
N ILE A 235 3.12 16.78 -9.72
CA ILE A 235 2.65 16.76 -8.32
C ILE A 235 2.55 15.31 -7.88
N ALA A 236 3.12 14.98 -6.72
CA ALA A 236 3.10 13.63 -6.16
C ALA A 236 2.45 13.67 -4.76
N ALA A 237 1.34 12.94 -4.58
CA ALA A 237 0.62 12.90 -3.30
C ALA A 237 0.12 11.50 -2.94
N CYS A 238 0.21 11.12 -1.67
CA CYS A 238 -0.57 10.01 -1.15
C CYS A 238 -2.01 10.47 -0.91
N VAL A 239 -2.97 9.61 -1.23
CA VAL A 239 -4.39 9.90 -1.00
C VAL A 239 -4.72 10.05 0.49
N PRO A 240 -5.85 10.68 0.87
CA PRO A 240 -6.27 10.76 2.27
C PRO A 240 -6.26 9.40 2.97
N GLY A 241 -5.74 9.37 4.19
CA GLY A 241 -5.56 8.16 5.00
C GLY A 241 -4.31 7.35 4.68
N GLU A 242 -3.67 7.54 3.52
CA GLU A 242 -2.46 6.82 3.15
C GLU A 242 -1.20 7.46 3.76
N LEU A 243 -0.44 6.66 4.52
CA LEU A 243 0.75 7.09 5.24
C LEU A 243 2.06 6.57 4.62
N HIS A 244 1.98 5.60 3.71
CA HIS A 244 3.16 4.95 3.13
C HIS A 244 3.69 5.74 1.92
N GLU A 245 4.41 6.82 2.22
CA GLU A 245 4.82 7.82 1.22
C GLU A 245 6.21 7.57 0.60
N LEU A 246 7.01 6.65 1.15
CA LEU A 246 8.42 6.50 0.74
C LEU A 246 8.57 6.10 -0.73
N GLY A 247 7.77 5.16 -1.23
CA GLY A 247 7.79 4.76 -2.64
C GLY A 247 7.39 5.91 -3.58
N LEU A 248 6.41 6.72 -3.17
CA LEU A 248 6.01 7.92 -3.92
C LEU A 248 7.13 8.98 -3.94
N ARG A 249 7.83 9.15 -2.80
CA ARG A 249 9.00 10.02 -2.73
C ARG A 249 10.09 9.57 -3.70
N MET A 250 10.36 8.27 -3.78
CA MET A 250 11.30 7.72 -4.76
C MET A 250 10.90 8.08 -6.19
N VAL A 251 9.62 7.99 -6.55
CA VAL A 251 9.13 8.41 -7.88
C VAL A 251 9.42 9.89 -8.14
N ALA A 252 9.11 10.76 -7.18
CA ALA A 252 9.36 12.19 -7.30
C ALA A 252 10.86 12.47 -7.46
N ASP A 253 11.70 11.91 -6.59
CA ASP A 253 13.14 12.12 -6.63
C ASP A 253 13.77 11.58 -7.93
N LEU A 254 13.30 10.45 -8.48
CA LEU A 254 13.78 9.92 -9.76
C LEU A 254 13.37 10.80 -10.95
N LEU A 255 12.16 11.37 -10.95
CA LEU A 255 11.74 12.34 -11.98
C LEU A 255 12.52 13.65 -11.86
N GLU A 256 12.81 14.09 -10.65
CA GLU A 256 13.66 15.24 -10.35
C GLU A 256 15.08 15.03 -10.91
N MET A 257 15.68 13.84 -10.72
CA MET A 257 16.94 13.43 -11.34
C MET A 257 16.89 13.43 -12.88
N GLU A 258 15.71 13.44 -13.47
CA GLU A 258 15.51 13.50 -14.92
C GLU A 258 15.20 14.91 -15.42
N GLY A 259 15.31 15.93 -14.57
CA GLY A 259 15.12 17.34 -14.90
C GLY A 259 13.66 17.80 -14.83
N TRP A 260 12.76 17.04 -14.19
CA TRP A 260 11.40 17.50 -13.90
C TRP A 260 11.40 18.41 -12.67
N ASP A 261 10.45 19.34 -12.60
CA ASP A 261 10.12 20.07 -11.38
C ASP A 261 9.07 19.27 -10.59
N THR A 262 9.50 18.64 -9.50
CA THR A 262 8.62 17.77 -8.71
C THR A 262 8.14 18.43 -7.42
N TYR A 263 6.84 18.34 -7.18
CA TYR A 263 6.16 18.79 -5.97
C TYR A 263 5.68 17.57 -5.19
N TYR A 264 6.55 17.05 -4.35
CA TYR A 264 6.23 15.97 -3.42
C TYR A 264 5.47 16.52 -2.21
N LEU A 265 4.17 16.19 -2.12
CA LEU A 265 3.26 16.64 -1.06
C LEU A 265 3.18 15.66 0.12
N GLY A 266 3.73 14.46 -0.03
CA GLY A 266 3.83 13.46 1.04
C GLY A 266 2.55 12.66 1.32
N ALA A 267 2.46 12.19 2.56
CA ALA A 267 1.39 11.36 3.11
C ALA A 267 0.07 12.14 3.36
N ASN A 268 -1.05 11.41 3.31
CA ASN A 268 -2.37 11.85 3.80
C ASN A 268 -2.81 13.24 3.31
N VAL A 269 -2.68 13.50 2.01
CA VAL A 269 -2.90 14.84 1.46
C VAL A 269 -4.40 15.03 1.15
N PRO A 270 -5.07 16.07 1.71
CA PRO A 270 -6.47 16.33 1.41
C PRO A 270 -6.71 16.64 -0.07
N ARG A 271 -7.73 16.02 -0.67
CA ARG A 271 -8.06 16.17 -2.10
C ARG A 271 -8.17 17.63 -2.54
N GLN A 272 -8.85 18.45 -1.72
CA GLN A 272 -9.08 19.87 -2.01
C GLN A 272 -7.79 20.68 -2.09
N SER A 273 -6.75 20.29 -1.34
CA SER A 273 -5.44 20.94 -1.39
C SER A 273 -4.75 20.64 -2.72
N VAL A 274 -4.77 19.38 -3.15
CA VAL A 274 -4.17 19.00 -4.44
C VAL A 274 -4.90 19.67 -5.61
N VAL A 275 -6.23 19.72 -5.62
CA VAL A 275 -7.00 20.41 -6.67
C VAL A 275 -6.60 21.88 -6.80
N ARG A 276 -6.29 22.54 -5.69
CA ARG A 276 -5.78 23.91 -5.68
C ARG A 276 -4.39 23.99 -6.29
N ASP A 277 -3.46 23.14 -5.86
CA ASP A 277 -2.10 23.10 -6.42
C ASP A 277 -2.11 22.80 -7.93
N LEU A 278 -3.00 21.94 -8.41
CA LEU A 278 -3.17 21.68 -9.85
C LEU A 278 -3.56 22.94 -10.62
N SER A 279 -4.45 23.76 -10.05
CA SER A 279 -4.90 25.01 -10.68
C SER A 279 -3.79 26.07 -10.70
N GLU A 280 -2.99 26.14 -9.64
CA GLU A 280 -1.90 27.11 -9.49
C GLU A 280 -0.67 26.76 -10.34
N ARG A 281 -0.33 25.47 -10.42
CA ARG A 281 0.94 25.00 -11.01
C ARG A 281 0.78 24.45 -12.42
N ARG A 282 -0.44 24.04 -12.80
CA ARG A 282 -0.76 23.37 -14.08
C ARG A 282 0.25 22.26 -14.40
N PRO A 283 0.42 21.26 -13.52
CA PRO A 283 1.40 20.23 -13.76
C PRO A 283 1.00 19.36 -14.94
N HIS A 284 1.99 18.73 -15.55
CA HIS A 284 1.76 17.75 -16.61
C HIS A 284 1.22 16.44 -16.02
N ILE A 285 1.71 16.07 -14.82
CA ILE A 285 1.35 14.83 -14.16
C ILE A 285 0.95 15.04 -12.70
N LEU A 286 -0.10 14.33 -12.29
CA LEU A 286 -0.42 14.02 -10.91
C LEU A 286 -0.12 12.53 -10.65
N ALA A 287 0.85 12.24 -9.78
CA ALA A 287 1.09 10.89 -9.27
C ALA A 287 0.35 10.68 -7.95
N LEU A 288 -0.54 9.68 -7.92
CA LEU A 288 -1.24 9.26 -6.72
C LEU A 288 -0.72 7.90 -6.24
N SER A 289 -0.43 7.78 -4.95
CA SER A 289 -0.03 6.51 -4.33
C SER A 289 -1.06 6.01 -3.33
N ALA A 290 -1.31 4.70 -3.36
CA ALA A 290 -2.04 3.95 -2.33
C ALA A 290 -1.36 2.59 -2.13
N THR A 291 -0.98 2.29 -0.89
CA THR A 291 -0.30 1.04 -0.52
C THR A 291 -1.25 0.11 0.20
N ILE A 292 -2.17 0.66 0.99
CA ILE A 292 -3.19 -0.13 1.67
C ILE A 292 -4.40 -0.31 0.75
N THR A 293 -4.82 -1.56 0.52
CA THR A 293 -5.87 -1.90 -0.47
C THR A 293 -7.14 -1.09 -0.27
N TYR A 294 -7.65 -0.96 0.96
CA TYR A 294 -8.89 -0.21 1.22
C TYR A 294 -8.78 1.32 1.02
N HIS A 295 -7.61 1.84 0.61
CA HIS A 295 -7.44 3.21 0.11
C HIS A 295 -7.62 3.31 -1.42
N VAL A 296 -7.71 2.22 -2.18
CA VAL A 296 -7.88 2.29 -3.64
C VAL A 296 -9.18 3.00 -4.03
N GLY A 297 -10.27 2.78 -3.30
CA GLY A 297 -11.52 3.51 -3.52
C GLY A 297 -11.40 4.99 -3.22
N GLU A 298 -10.47 5.40 -2.34
CA GLU A 298 -10.12 6.81 -2.16
C GLU A 298 -9.45 7.38 -3.41
N VAL A 299 -8.57 6.61 -4.07
CA VAL A 299 -7.98 6.99 -5.37
C VAL A 299 -9.08 7.20 -6.43
N ALA A 300 -10.01 6.26 -6.56
CA ALA A 300 -11.11 6.37 -7.52
C ALA A 300 -11.97 7.63 -7.28
N GLU A 301 -12.34 7.88 -6.03
CA GLU A 301 -13.13 9.06 -5.66
C GLU A 301 -12.35 10.36 -5.83
N PHE A 302 -11.03 10.33 -5.59
CA PHE A 302 -10.14 11.44 -5.86
C PHE A 302 -10.14 11.78 -7.34
N ILE A 303 -9.85 10.80 -8.19
CA ILE A 303 -9.77 11.01 -9.64
C ILE A 303 -11.11 11.47 -10.19
N LYS A 304 -12.22 10.86 -9.75
CA LYS A 304 -13.56 11.28 -10.14
C LYS A 304 -13.83 12.75 -9.80
N ALA A 305 -13.63 13.15 -8.55
CA ALA A 305 -13.81 14.54 -8.12
C ALA A 305 -12.84 15.49 -8.86
N LEU A 306 -11.63 15.02 -9.15
CA LEU A 306 -10.66 15.78 -9.90
C LEU A 306 -11.14 16.08 -11.33
N ARG A 307 -11.66 15.09 -12.04
CA ARG A 307 -12.16 15.26 -13.43
C ARG A 307 -13.37 16.19 -13.55
N GLU A 308 -14.06 16.51 -12.46
CA GLU A 308 -15.12 17.53 -12.45
C GLU A 308 -14.56 18.95 -12.63
N THR A 309 -13.28 19.17 -12.31
CA THR A 309 -12.58 20.45 -12.44
C THR A 309 -11.94 20.64 -13.82
N GLU A 310 -11.66 21.89 -14.21
CA GLU A 310 -10.95 22.20 -15.46
C GLU A 310 -9.50 21.69 -15.44
N ALA A 311 -8.72 22.07 -14.42
CA ALA A 311 -7.33 21.61 -14.26
C ALA A 311 -7.23 20.07 -14.20
N GLY A 312 -8.21 19.43 -13.56
CA GLY A 312 -8.28 17.98 -13.48
C GLY A 312 -8.61 17.29 -14.79
N ARG A 313 -9.18 17.96 -15.79
CA ARG A 313 -9.37 17.37 -17.13
C ARG A 313 -8.11 17.45 -17.99
N GLU A 314 -7.21 18.38 -17.71
CA GLU A 314 -5.98 18.60 -18.48
C GLU A 314 -4.81 17.75 -17.98
N VAL A 315 -4.68 17.60 -16.65
CA VAL A 315 -3.56 16.86 -16.04
C VAL A 315 -3.64 15.36 -16.35
N LYS A 316 -2.49 14.74 -16.62
CA LYS A 316 -2.36 13.28 -16.68
C LYS A 316 -2.21 12.70 -15.29
N VAL A 317 -3.03 11.71 -14.95
CA VAL A 317 -3.00 11.06 -13.64
C VAL A 317 -2.35 9.70 -13.80
N MET A 318 -1.26 9.47 -13.07
CA MET A 318 -0.69 8.13 -12.92
C MET A 318 -0.85 7.62 -11.49
N VAL A 319 -1.05 6.32 -11.35
CA VAL A 319 -1.22 5.66 -10.05
C VAL A 319 -0.15 4.61 -9.78
N GLY A 320 0.13 4.37 -8.51
CA GLY A 320 1.05 3.33 -8.07
C GLY A 320 0.78 2.89 -6.63
N GLY A 321 1.62 1.97 -6.16
CA GLY A 321 1.51 1.34 -4.85
C GLY A 321 1.00 -0.10 -4.93
N TYR A 322 1.13 -0.82 -3.82
CA TYR A 322 1.01 -2.28 -3.77
C TYR A 322 -0.26 -2.87 -4.44
N PRO A 323 -1.48 -2.35 -4.21
CA PRO A 323 -2.70 -2.94 -4.78
C PRO A 323 -2.73 -2.91 -6.32
N PHE A 324 -2.13 -1.89 -6.94
CA PHE A 324 -2.05 -1.80 -8.40
C PHE A 324 -1.04 -2.80 -9.00
N ASN A 325 -0.13 -3.33 -8.19
CA ASN A 325 0.78 -4.40 -8.60
C ASN A 325 0.11 -5.79 -8.50
N VAL A 326 -0.92 -5.91 -7.64
CA VAL A 326 -1.71 -7.14 -7.45
C VAL A 326 -2.76 -7.30 -8.56
N ASP A 327 -3.50 -6.24 -8.89
CA ASP A 327 -4.44 -6.20 -10.01
C ASP A 327 -4.00 -5.14 -11.02
N ARG A 328 -3.42 -5.59 -12.15
CA ARG A 328 -2.85 -4.71 -13.17
C ARG A 328 -3.90 -3.96 -14.00
N ASP A 329 -5.18 -4.32 -13.89
CA ASP A 329 -6.27 -3.62 -14.56
C ASP A 329 -6.95 -2.61 -13.61
N LEU A 330 -6.50 -2.53 -12.35
CA LEU A 330 -7.08 -1.68 -11.32
C LEU A 330 -6.97 -0.19 -11.64
N TRP A 331 -5.89 0.22 -12.31
CA TRP A 331 -5.65 1.62 -12.66
C TRP A 331 -6.69 2.17 -13.65
N GLU A 332 -7.21 1.32 -14.54
CA GLU A 332 -8.30 1.65 -15.45
C GLU A 332 -9.62 1.82 -14.67
N LYS A 333 -9.87 0.91 -13.72
CA LYS A 333 -11.09 0.95 -12.88
C LYS A 333 -11.19 2.21 -12.04
N VAL A 334 -10.06 2.75 -11.55
CA VAL A 334 -10.02 4.01 -10.79
C VAL A 334 -10.00 5.26 -11.69
N GLY A 335 -9.93 5.10 -13.01
CA GLY A 335 -10.01 6.20 -13.99
C GLY A 335 -8.71 6.99 -14.19
N SER A 336 -7.57 6.41 -13.84
CA SER A 336 -6.25 7.02 -14.10
C SER A 336 -5.85 6.89 -15.57
N ASP A 337 -4.90 7.71 -16.02
CA ASP A 337 -4.35 7.66 -17.38
C ASP A 337 -3.20 6.65 -17.53
N GLY A 338 -2.58 6.22 -16.43
CA GLY A 338 -1.52 5.21 -16.44
C GLY A 338 -1.18 4.66 -15.07
N TRP A 339 -0.42 3.57 -15.05
CA TRP A 339 0.08 2.91 -13.85
C TRP A 339 1.55 2.56 -13.97
N ALA A 340 2.27 2.63 -12.86
CA ALA A 340 3.65 2.18 -12.77
C ALA A 340 3.85 1.18 -11.61
N PRO A 341 4.51 0.03 -11.87
CA PRO A 341 4.79 -0.96 -10.84
C PRO A 341 5.85 -0.55 -9.81
N ASP A 342 6.75 0.35 -10.21
CA ASP A 342 7.89 0.81 -9.43
C ASP A 342 8.35 2.20 -9.89
N ALA A 343 9.32 2.77 -9.17
CA ALA A 343 9.80 4.12 -9.42
C ALA A 343 10.52 4.30 -10.77
N GLU A 344 11.19 3.26 -11.28
CA GLU A 344 11.86 3.34 -12.58
C GLU A 344 10.83 3.35 -13.72
N LYS A 345 9.83 2.48 -13.65
CA LYS A 345 8.73 2.47 -14.62
C LYS A 345 7.86 3.71 -14.53
N ALA A 346 7.73 4.32 -13.36
CA ALA A 346 7.01 5.59 -13.21
C ALA A 346 7.62 6.71 -14.05
N VAL A 347 8.96 6.77 -14.16
CA VAL A 347 9.64 7.71 -15.06
C VAL A 347 9.27 7.46 -16.53
N GLN A 348 9.19 6.19 -16.94
CA GLN A 348 8.84 5.80 -18.32
C GLN A 348 7.40 6.17 -18.65
N VAL A 349 6.47 5.79 -17.78
CA VAL A 349 5.04 6.10 -17.90
C VAL A 349 4.81 7.62 -17.94
N ALA A 350 5.53 8.37 -17.09
CA ALA A 350 5.44 9.83 -17.10
C ALA A 350 5.81 10.44 -18.46
N ARG A 351 6.90 9.96 -19.08
CA ARG A 351 7.31 10.41 -20.41
C ARG A 351 6.29 10.05 -21.48
N GLU A 352 5.81 8.82 -21.48
CA GLU A 352 4.80 8.33 -22.43
C GLU A 352 3.50 9.14 -22.36
N LEU A 353 3.01 9.44 -21.15
CA LEU A 353 1.79 10.25 -20.94
C LEU A 353 1.94 11.70 -21.42
N CYS A 354 3.15 12.24 -21.38
CA CYS A 354 3.47 13.57 -21.85
C CYS A 354 3.89 13.62 -23.34
N GLY A 355 4.09 12.47 -23.98
CA GLY A 355 4.52 12.37 -25.37
C GLY A 355 5.96 12.84 -25.61
N ILE A 356 6.85 12.64 -24.64
CA ILE A 356 8.26 13.11 -24.64
C ILE A 356 9.28 11.97 -24.60
#